data_AF-A0A2P6QH34-F1
#
_entry.id   AF-A0A2P6QH34-F1
#
_cell.length_a   1.000
_cell.length_b   1.000
_cell.length_c   1.000
_cell.angle_alpha   90.00
_cell.angle_beta   90.00
_cell.angle_gamma   90.00
#
_symmetry.space_group_name_H-M   'P 1'
#
loop_
_entity.id
_entity.type
_entity.pdbx_description
1 polymer ?
#
loop_
_entity_poly.entity_id
_entity_poly.type
_entity_poly.pdbx_seq_one_letter_code
_entity_poly.pdbx_strand_id
1 'polypeptide(L)'
;MSLHNVLRTLKNVKVRTQVPFQEFCELISAIPSPSAAPKPLNPTTISLLSKLNPNSLHLILSEPTLSASKCLVFFNFLLKNQSFISFKLDLQAHLTLICRLIRARKITLAEQVFKSISVDQNSRYPFRAIASCVELCCLEPVVEAKLFNLMLKVYSDIKISMEVWRLLITSRVLGFG
;
A
#
# COMPACT_ATOMS: atom_id res chain seq x y z
N MET A 1 -9.12 23.83 26.52
CA MET A 1 -8.59 23.95 25.14
C MET A 1 -9.75 23.83 24.17
N SER A 2 -10.10 24.87 23.39
CA SER A 2 -11.26 24.81 22.49
C SER A 2 -10.91 24.09 21.18
N LEU A 3 -11.88 23.37 20.58
CA LEU A 3 -11.75 22.73 19.26
C LEU A 3 -11.30 23.71 18.16
N HIS A 4 -11.67 24.97 18.30
CA HIS A 4 -11.26 26.04 17.41
C HIS A 4 -9.74 26.29 17.45
N ASN A 5 -9.11 26.13 18.61
CA ASN A 5 -7.66 26.26 18.72
C ASN A 5 -6.96 25.07 18.08
N VAL A 6 -7.47 23.85 18.25
CA VAL A 6 -6.94 22.62 17.64
C VAL A 6 -7.03 22.67 16.10
N LEU A 7 -8.18 23.07 15.54
CA LEU A 7 -8.35 23.23 14.09
C LEU A 7 -7.45 24.33 13.51
N ARG A 8 -7.21 25.41 14.28
CA ARG A 8 -6.28 26.47 13.89
C ARG A 8 -4.83 26.00 13.93
N THR A 9 -4.43 25.18 14.91
CA THR A 9 -3.09 24.56 14.92
C THR A 9 -2.92 23.62 13.74
N LEU A 10 -3.93 22.80 13.39
CA LEU A 10 -3.88 21.89 12.24
C LEU A 10 -3.79 22.65 10.90
N LYS A 11 -4.55 23.73 10.72
CA LYS A 11 -4.48 24.57 9.50
C LYS A 11 -3.15 25.30 9.35
N ASN A 12 -2.47 25.61 10.45
CA ASN A 12 -1.16 26.25 10.45
C ASN A 12 0.02 25.26 10.41
N VAL A 13 -0.25 23.95 10.47
CA VAL A 13 0.69 22.97 9.93
C VAL A 13 0.58 23.07 8.41
N LYS A 14 1.21 24.13 7.87
CA LYS A 14 1.67 24.14 6.49
C LYS A 14 2.41 22.82 6.35
N VAL A 15 1.83 21.87 5.62
CA VAL A 15 2.48 20.60 5.27
C VAL A 15 3.83 21.05 4.76
N ARG A 16 4.86 20.84 5.57
CA ARG A 16 6.23 21.08 5.17
C ARG A 16 6.38 20.05 4.08
N THR A 17 6.17 20.48 2.84
CA THR A 17 6.43 19.70 1.64
C THR A 17 7.89 19.36 1.80
N GLN A 18 8.15 18.20 2.40
CA GLN A 18 9.50 17.79 2.71
C GLN A 18 10.13 17.72 1.34
N VAL A 19 11.14 18.54 1.07
CA VAL A 19 11.94 18.53 -0.15
C VAL A 19 12.10 17.13 -0.78
N PRO A 20 12.31 16.02 -0.02
CA PRO A 20 12.30 14.66 -0.58
C PRO A 20 11.03 14.26 -1.36
N PHE A 21 9.83 14.70 -0.97
CA PHE A 21 8.57 14.33 -1.62
C PHE A 21 8.50 14.76 -3.08
N GLN A 22 8.96 15.97 -3.40
CA GLN A 22 8.97 16.49 -4.77
C GLN A 22 9.98 15.72 -5.63
N GLU A 23 11.17 15.45 -5.07
CA GLU A 23 12.20 14.62 -5.72
C GLU A 23 11.66 13.21 -6.04
N PHE A 24 10.89 12.61 -5.14
CA PHE A 24 10.22 11.34 -5.41
C PHE A 24 9.12 11.47 -6.47
N CYS A 25 8.35 12.56 -6.51
CA CYS A 25 7.35 12.77 -7.58
C CYS A 25 7.98 12.88 -8.97
N GLU A 26 9.14 13.55 -9.06
CA GLU A 26 9.93 13.63 -10.28
C GLU A 26 10.49 12.26 -10.66
N LEU A 27 11.08 11.54 -9.71
CA LEU A 27 11.54 10.17 -9.92
C LEU A 27 10.41 9.29 -10.47
N ILE A 28 9.24 9.31 -9.84
CA ILE A 28 8.07 8.51 -10.26
C ILE A 28 7.63 8.85 -11.67
N SER A 29 7.74 10.12 -12.07
CA SER A 29 7.40 10.57 -13.42
C SER A 29 8.47 10.17 -14.45
N ALA A 30 9.71 9.95 -14.01
CA ALA A 30 10.84 9.52 -14.83
C ALA A 30 11.01 7.99 -14.91
N ILE A 31 10.32 7.19 -14.08
CA ILE A 31 10.41 5.72 -14.15
C ILE A 31 9.95 5.24 -15.53
N PRO A 32 10.83 4.58 -16.31
CA PRO A 32 10.45 4.04 -17.61
C PRO A 32 9.36 2.98 -17.48
N SER A 33 8.48 2.90 -18.48
CA SER A 33 7.51 1.81 -18.59
C SER A 33 8.22 0.44 -18.51
N PRO A 34 7.61 -0.58 -17.87
CA PRO A 34 8.24 -1.90 -17.62
C PRO A 34 8.76 -2.66 -18.85
N SER A 35 8.54 -2.17 -20.07
CA SER A 35 9.05 -2.71 -21.33
C SER A 35 10.48 -2.27 -21.68
N ALA A 36 11.10 -1.37 -20.92
CA ALA A 36 12.46 -0.90 -21.20
C ALA A 36 13.54 -1.84 -20.63
N ALA A 37 14.64 -2.04 -21.37
CA ALA A 37 15.79 -2.84 -20.94
C ALA A 37 16.36 -2.35 -19.58
N PRO A 38 16.90 -3.25 -18.73
CA PRO A 38 17.44 -2.87 -17.43
C PRO A 38 18.63 -1.93 -17.61
N LYS A 39 18.44 -0.65 -17.29
CA LYS A 39 19.54 0.33 -17.20
C LYS A 39 20.08 0.35 -15.77
N PRO A 40 21.41 0.49 -15.60
CA PRO A 40 21.98 0.77 -14.29
C PRO A 40 21.33 2.02 -13.69
N LEU A 41 20.99 1.96 -12.41
CA LEU A 41 20.47 3.13 -11.71
C LEU A 41 21.54 4.22 -11.64
N ASN A 42 21.14 5.46 -11.89
CA ASN A 42 22.05 6.58 -11.74
C ASN A 42 22.36 6.83 -10.24
N PRO A 43 23.53 7.40 -9.90
CA PRO A 43 23.93 7.64 -8.52
C PRO A 43 22.94 8.52 -7.74
N THR A 44 22.31 9.48 -8.42
CA THR A 44 21.29 10.37 -7.84
C THR A 44 20.07 9.59 -7.36
N THR A 45 19.57 8.63 -8.14
CA THR A 45 18.43 7.79 -7.76
C THR A 45 18.80 6.89 -6.60
N ILE A 46 20.01 6.33 -6.58
CA ILE A 46 20.49 5.51 -5.46
C ILE A 46 20.54 6.35 -4.17
N SER A 47 21.09 7.57 -4.25
CA SER A 47 21.12 8.50 -3.11
C SER A 47 19.72 8.92 -2.64
N LEU A 48 18.77 9.06 -3.57
CA LEU A 48 17.39 9.38 -3.22
C LEU A 48 16.70 8.17 -2.54
N LEU A 49 16.89 6.96 -3.07
CA LEU A 49 16.35 5.73 -2.49
C LEU A 49 16.90 5.47 -1.08
N SER A 50 18.18 5.74 -0.83
CA SER A 50 18.76 5.56 0.51
C SER A 50 18.20 6.51 1.56
N LYS A 51 17.63 7.66 1.14
CA LYS A 51 16.91 8.61 2.01
C LYS A 51 15.44 8.25 2.20
N LEU A 52 14.89 7.31 1.42
CA LEU A 52 13.52 6.86 1.59
C LEU A 52 13.39 6.14 2.94
N ASN A 53 12.36 6.50 3.68
CA ASN A 53 12.00 5.84 4.93
C ASN A 53 10.53 5.37 4.85
N PRO A 54 10.08 4.46 5.75
CA PRO A 54 8.72 3.93 5.72
C PRO A 54 7.64 5.02 5.76
N ASN A 55 7.80 6.04 6.60
CA ASN A 55 6.82 7.12 6.72
C ASN A 55 6.68 7.91 5.42
N SER A 56 7.80 8.29 4.80
CA SER A 56 7.80 8.96 3.49
C SER A 56 7.16 8.10 2.41
N LEU A 57 7.40 6.79 2.42
CA LEU A 57 6.74 5.85 1.49
C LEU A 57 5.22 5.86 1.67
N HIS A 58 4.72 5.75 2.90
CA HIS A 58 3.27 5.77 3.14
C HIS A 58 2.63 7.09 2.72
N LEU A 59 3.32 8.22 2.94
CA LEU A 59 2.87 9.52 2.46
C LEU A 59 2.76 9.54 0.92
N ILE A 60 3.78 9.04 0.22
CA ILE A 60 3.76 8.93 -1.25
C ILE A 60 2.65 8.02 -1.76
N LEU A 61 2.45 6.86 -1.13
CA LEU A 61 1.40 5.93 -1.51
C LEU A 61 0.00 6.44 -1.17
N SER A 62 -0.13 7.36 -0.22
CA SER A 62 -1.41 7.96 0.21
C SER A 62 -1.72 9.28 -0.50
N GLU A 63 -0.73 9.93 -1.13
CA GLU A 63 -0.87 11.24 -1.77
C GLU A 63 -1.99 11.24 -2.82
N PRO A 64 -3.11 11.97 -2.65
CA PRO A 64 -4.26 11.90 -3.57
C PRO A 64 -3.95 12.34 -5.01
N THR A 65 -3.01 13.27 -5.21
CA THR A 65 -2.67 13.78 -6.56
C THR A 65 -1.93 12.77 -7.43
N LEU A 66 -1.29 11.76 -6.84
CA LEU A 66 -0.55 10.74 -7.57
C LEU A 66 -1.51 9.66 -8.11
N SER A 67 -1.51 9.38 -9.42
CA SER A 67 -2.42 8.36 -9.93
C SER A 67 -2.10 6.96 -9.37
N ALA A 68 -3.12 6.12 -9.17
CA ALA A 68 -2.92 4.75 -8.67
C ALA A 68 -1.96 3.91 -9.54
N SER A 69 -1.90 4.19 -10.85
CA SER A 69 -0.92 3.55 -11.74
C SER A 69 0.50 3.99 -11.45
N LYS A 70 0.73 5.30 -11.21
CA LYS A 70 2.05 5.81 -10.85
C LYS A 70 2.52 5.25 -9.51
N CYS A 71 1.63 5.15 -8.52
CA CYS A 71 1.93 4.48 -7.25
C CYS A 71 2.33 3.01 -7.45
N LEU A 72 1.63 2.26 -8.31
CA LEU A 72 1.97 0.88 -8.61
C LEU A 72 3.32 0.74 -9.32
N VAL A 73 3.60 1.60 -10.30
CA VAL A 73 4.91 1.64 -10.99
C VAL A 73 6.03 1.92 -10.01
N PHE A 74 5.85 2.92 -9.14
CA PHE A 74 6.80 3.24 -8.08
C PHE A 74 7.02 2.08 -7.12
N PHE A 75 5.94 1.46 -6.65
CA PHE A 75 6.02 0.34 -5.72
C PHE A 75 6.76 -0.85 -6.31
N ASN A 76 6.47 -1.20 -7.57
CA ASN A 76 7.17 -2.26 -8.29
C ASN A 76 8.65 -1.91 -8.54
N PHE A 77 8.95 -0.62 -8.77
CA PHE A 77 10.31 -0.14 -8.86
C PHE A 77 11.06 -0.33 -7.54
N LEU A 78 10.44 -0.04 -6.40
CA LEU A 78 11.04 -0.29 -5.08
C LEU A 78 11.27 -1.78 -4.82
N LEU A 79 10.31 -2.64 -5.16
CA LEU A 79 10.45 -4.10 -5.02
C LEU A 79 11.67 -4.65 -5.79
N LYS A 80 11.92 -4.14 -7.01
CA LYS A 80 13.07 -4.53 -7.83
C LYS A 80 14.41 -4.01 -7.30
N ASN A 81 14.37 -2.91 -6.57
CA ASN A 81 15.55 -2.16 -6.12
C ASN A 81 15.69 -2.18 -4.59
N GLN A 82 15.22 -3.26 -3.97
CA GLN A 82 15.14 -3.44 -2.52
C GLN A 82 16.51 -3.31 -1.82
N SER A 83 17.61 -3.59 -2.51
CA SER A 83 18.98 -3.43 -2.00
C SER A 83 19.41 -1.98 -1.76
N PHE A 84 18.72 -1.01 -2.36
CA PHE A 84 19.04 0.42 -2.25
C PHE A 84 18.17 1.16 -1.22
N ILE A 85 17.24 0.46 -0.59
CA ILE A 85 16.40 1.00 0.49
C ILE A 85 16.75 0.31 1.81
N SER A 86 16.77 1.08 2.89
CA SER A 86 17.18 0.62 4.23
C SER A 86 16.12 -0.19 4.97
N PHE A 87 14.95 -0.37 4.37
CA PHE A 87 13.79 -1.00 5.00
C PHE A 87 13.06 -1.92 4.01
N LYS A 88 12.37 -2.93 4.55
CA LYS A 88 11.52 -3.82 3.76
C LYS A 88 10.15 -3.19 3.56
N LEU A 89 9.60 -3.34 2.35
CA LEU A 89 8.20 -3.00 2.08
C LEU A 89 7.29 -3.88 2.95
N ASP A 90 6.65 -3.25 3.94
CA ASP A 90 5.83 -3.91 4.95
C ASP A 90 4.39 -4.15 4.46
N LEU A 91 3.60 -4.83 5.30
CA LEU A 91 2.20 -5.14 4.99
C LEU A 91 1.37 -3.86 4.77
N GLN A 92 1.61 -2.83 5.58
CA GLN A 92 0.89 -1.56 5.49
C GLN A 92 1.10 -0.90 4.12
N ALA A 93 2.32 -0.93 3.57
CA ALA A 93 2.61 -0.34 2.27
C ALA A 93 1.89 -1.09 1.13
N HIS A 94 1.83 -2.42 1.22
CA HIS A 94 1.07 -3.24 0.26
C HIS A 94 -0.44 -2.95 0.37
N LEU A 95 -0.99 -2.92 1.59
CA LEU A 95 -2.42 -2.65 1.81
C LEU A 95 -2.80 -1.24 1.37
N THR A 96 -1.97 -0.23 1.65
CA THR A 96 -2.19 1.15 1.19
C THR A 96 -2.32 1.19 -0.33
N LEU A 97 -1.43 0.51 -1.06
CA LEU A 97 -1.47 0.43 -2.52
C LEU A 97 -2.72 -0.33 -3.02
N ILE A 98 -3.07 -1.44 -2.37
CA ILE A 98 -4.25 -2.25 -2.73
C ILE A 98 -5.54 -1.44 -2.54
N CYS A 99 -5.73 -0.80 -1.37
CA CYS A 99 -6.86 0.09 -1.10
C CYS A 99 -6.96 1.18 -2.18
N ARG A 100 -5.81 1.76 -2.58
CA ARG A 100 -5.75 2.78 -3.63
C ARG A 100 -6.15 2.25 -5.02
N LEU A 101 -5.69 1.06 -5.40
CA LEU A 101 -6.07 0.42 -6.66
C LEU A 101 -7.57 0.10 -6.69
N ILE A 102 -8.14 -0.35 -5.58
CA ILE A 102 -9.57 -0.59 -5.42
C ILE A 102 -10.38 0.70 -5.60
N ARG A 103 -9.99 1.81 -4.95
CA ARG A 103 -10.61 3.13 -5.15
C ARG A 103 -10.60 3.56 -6.61
N ALA A 104 -9.47 3.34 -7.29
CA ALA A 104 -9.30 3.62 -8.71
C ALA A 104 -9.98 2.60 -9.64
N ARG A 105 -10.77 1.65 -9.10
CA ARG A 105 -11.46 0.57 -9.83
C ARG A 105 -10.53 -0.38 -10.60
N LYS A 106 -9.25 -0.46 -10.23
CA LYS A 106 -8.22 -1.33 -10.83
C LYS A 106 -8.12 -2.67 -10.10
N ILE A 107 -9.24 -3.40 -10.06
CA ILE A 107 -9.39 -4.61 -9.24
C ILE A 107 -8.41 -5.72 -9.64
N THR A 108 -8.18 -5.91 -10.94
CA THR A 108 -7.23 -6.93 -11.44
C THR A 108 -5.80 -6.67 -10.97
N LEU A 109 -5.36 -5.40 -10.95
CA LEU A 109 -4.03 -5.05 -10.44
C LEU A 109 -3.96 -5.20 -8.91
N ALA A 110 -5.03 -4.84 -8.20
CA ALA A 110 -5.14 -5.05 -6.76
C ALA A 110 -5.01 -6.54 -6.41
N GLU A 111 -5.65 -7.42 -7.18
CA GLU A 111 -5.55 -8.87 -7.03
C GLU A 111 -4.13 -9.39 -7.25
N GLN A 112 -3.43 -8.90 -8.28
CA GLN A 112 -2.04 -9.29 -8.55
C GLN A 112 -1.10 -8.89 -7.39
N VAL A 113 -1.24 -7.67 -6.87
CA VAL A 113 -0.47 -7.20 -5.71
C VAL A 113 -0.84 -7.98 -4.45
N PHE A 114 -2.11 -8.32 -4.25
CA PHE A 114 -2.52 -9.12 -3.10
C PHE A 114 -1.97 -10.55 -3.18
N LYS A 115 -1.97 -11.17 -4.37
CA LYS A 115 -1.45 -12.52 -4.57
C LYS A 115 0.05 -12.62 -4.24
N SER A 116 0.83 -11.58 -4.52
CA SER A 116 2.27 -11.57 -4.22
C SER A 116 2.61 -11.58 -2.72
N ILE A 117 1.67 -11.21 -1.84
CA ILE A 117 1.86 -11.26 -0.38
C ILE A 117 1.17 -12.44 0.31
N SER A 118 0.30 -13.16 -0.41
CA SER A 118 -0.56 -14.21 0.17
C SER A 118 -0.32 -15.63 -0.36
N VAL A 119 0.24 -15.81 -1.57
CA VAL A 119 0.18 -17.11 -2.30
C VAL A 119 1.51 -17.85 -2.44
N ASP A 120 2.65 -17.28 -2.06
CA ASP A 120 3.88 -18.07 -2.12
C ASP A 120 3.89 -19.15 -1.01
N GLN A 121 4.55 -20.29 -1.22
CA GLN A 121 4.54 -21.48 -0.34
C GLN A 121 4.93 -21.17 1.12
N ASN A 122 5.41 -19.96 1.39
CA ASN A 122 5.66 -19.37 2.68
C ASN A 122 4.93 -18.02 2.77
N SER A 123 3.59 -18.04 2.80
CA SER A 123 2.75 -16.83 2.73
C SER A 123 3.31 -15.76 3.65
N ARG A 124 3.72 -14.61 3.09
CA ARG A 124 4.44 -13.60 3.89
C ARG A 124 3.57 -13.10 5.05
N TYR A 125 2.25 -13.07 4.86
CA TYR A 125 1.29 -12.69 5.88
C TYR A 125 0.08 -13.65 5.89
N PRO A 126 -0.32 -14.21 7.05
CA PRO A 126 -1.54 -15.01 7.17
C PRO A 126 -2.79 -14.11 7.09
N PHE A 127 -3.94 -14.69 6.70
CA PHE A 127 -5.23 -13.99 6.56
C PHE A 127 -5.54 -13.12 7.78
N ARG A 128 -5.36 -13.65 9.00
CA ARG A 128 -5.64 -12.93 10.25
C ARG A 128 -4.80 -11.66 10.40
N ALA A 129 -3.51 -11.71 10.06
CA ALA A 129 -2.62 -10.55 10.14
C ALA A 129 -3.00 -9.47 9.12
N ILE A 130 -3.43 -9.89 7.93
CA ILE A 130 -3.93 -8.98 6.90
C ILE A 130 -5.22 -8.31 7.38
N ALA A 131 -6.20 -9.10 7.84
CA ALA A 131 -7.49 -8.62 8.30
C ALA A 131 -7.35 -7.58 9.42
N SER A 132 -6.47 -7.81 10.40
CA SER A 132 -6.22 -6.85 11.49
C SER A 132 -5.61 -5.52 11.03
N CYS A 133 -5.01 -5.45 9.84
CA CYS A 133 -4.43 -4.23 9.31
C CYS A 133 -5.34 -3.48 8.32
N VAL A 134 -6.47 -4.08 7.92
CA VAL A 134 -7.39 -3.46 6.95
C VAL A 134 -7.96 -2.15 7.48
N GLU A 135 -8.42 -2.14 8.72
CA GLU A 135 -9.00 -0.96 9.39
C GLU A 135 -8.03 0.23 9.42
N LEU A 136 -6.72 -0.03 9.49
CA LEU A 136 -5.69 1.00 9.51
C LEU A 136 -5.41 1.60 8.12
N CYS A 137 -5.65 0.84 7.04
CA CYS A 137 -5.26 1.21 5.68
C CYS A 137 -6.44 1.68 4.79
N CYS A 138 -7.64 1.22 5.13
CA CYS A 138 -8.85 1.39 4.33
C CYS A 138 -9.95 2.04 5.20
N LEU A 139 -10.00 3.39 5.22
CA LEU A 139 -11.02 4.14 5.99
C LEU A 139 -12.42 4.15 5.34
N GLU A 140 -12.52 3.76 4.07
CA GLU A 140 -13.78 3.77 3.31
C GLU A 140 -14.44 2.38 3.36
N PRO A 141 -15.65 2.24 3.94
CA PRO A 141 -16.31 0.94 4.10
C PRO A 141 -16.48 0.16 2.79
N VAL A 142 -16.70 0.87 1.68
CA VAL A 142 -16.84 0.26 0.34
C VAL A 142 -15.52 -0.34 -0.16
N VAL A 143 -14.40 0.32 0.14
CA VAL A 143 -13.06 -0.15 -0.26
C VAL A 143 -12.66 -1.35 0.60
N GLU A 144 -12.93 -1.27 1.91
CA GLU A 144 -12.74 -2.35 2.87
C GLU A 144 -13.53 -3.60 2.45
N ALA A 145 -14.83 -3.48 2.17
CA ALA A 145 -15.66 -4.60 1.73
C ALA A 145 -15.12 -5.24 0.43
N LYS A 146 -14.65 -4.43 -0.52
CA LYS A 146 -14.01 -4.92 -1.76
C LYS A 146 -12.69 -5.63 -1.48
N LEU A 147 -11.90 -5.15 -0.51
CA LEU A 147 -10.67 -5.81 -0.09
C LEU A 147 -10.96 -7.16 0.56
N PHE A 148 -11.93 -7.25 1.47
CA PHE A 148 -12.35 -8.53 2.04
C PHE A 148 -12.85 -9.51 0.97
N ASN A 149 -13.66 -9.05 0.02
CA ASN A 149 -14.09 -9.89 -1.11
C ASN A 149 -12.89 -10.40 -1.93
N LEU A 150 -11.87 -9.56 -2.13
CA LEU A 150 -10.64 -9.94 -2.80
C LEU A 150 -9.86 -10.99 -2.00
N MET A 151 -9.71 -10.79 -0.69
CA MET A 151 -9.08 -11.75 0.21
C MET A 151 -9.79 -13.11 0.12
N LEU A 152 -11.11 -13.13 0.23
CA LEU A 152 -11.91 -14.35 0.15
C LEU A 152 -11.71 -15.08 -1.16
N LYS A 153 -11.75 -14.36 -2.29
CA LYS A 153 -11.49 -14.94 -3.60
C LYS A 153 -10.12 -15.62 -3.67
N VAL A 154 -9.06 -14.92 -3.26
CA VAL A 154 -7.70 -15.46 -3.35
C VAL A 154 -7.50 -16.66 -2.42
N TYR A 155 -8.03 -16.59 -1.20
CA TYR A 155 -7.94 -17.69 -0.24
C TYR A 155 -8.92 -18.84 -0.51
N SER A 156 -9.96 -18.66 -1.31
CA SER A 156 -10.82 -19.76 -1.79
C SER A 156 -10.21 -20.52 -2.95
N ASP A 157 -9.46 -19.83 -3.81
CA ASP A 157 -8.74 -20.44 -4.95
C ASP A 157 -7.61 -21.35 -4.46
N ILE A 158 -7.00 -20.98 -3.34
CA ILE A 158 -6.04 -21.81 -2.59
C ILE A 158 -6.90 -22.72 -1.72
N LYS A 159 -6.71 -24.05 -1.72
CA LYS A 159 -7.49 -24.99 -0.89
C LYS A 159 -7.24 -24.83 0.64
N ILE A 160 -7.29 -23.62 1.20
CA ILE A 160 -7.32 -23.37 2.64
C ILE A 160 -8.79 -23.46 3.07
N SER A 161 -9.25 -24.71 3.03
CA SER A 161 -10.56 -25.15 3.50
C SER A 161 -10.65 -24.97 5.02
N MET A 162 -11.79 -24.50 5.51
CA MET A 162 -12.23 -24.32 6.91
C MET A 162 -11.73 -23.11 7.73
N GLU A 163 -10.44 -22.76 7.78
CA GLU A 163 -9.98 -21.71 8.73
C GLU A 163 -10.46 -20.28 8.36
N VAL A 164 -10.56 -19.99 7.06
CA VAL A 164 -11.07 -18.71 6.53
C VAL A 164 -12.54 -18.51 6.90
N TRP A 165 -13.35 -19.57 6.80
CA TRP A 165 -14.77 -19.53 7.18
C TRP A 165 -14.95 -19.31 8.68
N ARG A 166 -14.09 -19.91 9.50
CA ARG A 166 -14.13 -19.74 10.96
C ARG A 166 -13.82 -18.30 11.38
N LEU A 167 -12.80 -17.67 10.78
CA LEU A 167 -12.43 -16.28 11.08
C LEU A 167 -13.47 -15.26 10.59
N LEU A 168 -14.14 -15.51 9.47
CA LEU A 168 -15.25 -14.68 8.98
C LEU A 168 -16.45 -14.65 9.92
N ILE A 169 -16.80 -15.82 10.48
CA ILE A 169 -17.89 -15.91 11.45
C ILE A 169 -17.53 -15.12 12.71
N THR A 170 -16.28 -15.24 13.19
CA THR A 170 -15.84 -14.52 14.39
C THR A 170 -15.73 -13.00 14.19
N SER A 171 -15.30 -12.53 13.00
CA SER A 171 -15.19 -11.08 12.74
C SER A 171 -16.53 -10.39 12.51
N ARG A 172 -17.54 -11.10 11.96
CA ARG A 172 -18.91 -10.57 11.82
C ARG A 172 -19.74 -10.66 13.10
N VAL A 173 -19.50 -11.63 13.96
CA VAL A 173 -20.27 -11.80 15.21
C VAL A 173 -19.88 -10.76 16.28
N LEU A 174 -18.73 -10.08 16.15
CA LEU A 174 -18.27 -9.07 17.12
C LEU A 174 -18.50 -7.61 16.69
N GLY A 175 -19.24 -7.35 15.61
CA GLY A 175 -19.26 -6.03 14.98
C GLY A 175 -20.60 -5.47 14.50
N PHE A 176 -21.74 -5.96 14.97
CA PHE A 176 -23.04 -5.26 14.84
C PHE A 176 -23.96 -5.67 16.00
N GLY A 177 -23.98 -4.81 17.02
CA GLY A 177 -24.95 -4.71 18.10
C GLY A 177 -24.96 -3.28 18.57
#